data_AF-S0G7N3-F1
#
_entry.id   AF-S0G7N3-F1
#
_cell.length_a   1.000
_cell.length_b   1.000
_cell.length_c   1.000
_cell.angle_alpha   90.00
_cell.angle_beta   90.00
_cell.angle_gamma   90.00
#
_symmetry.space_group_name_H-M   'P 1'
#
loop_
_entity.id
_entity.type
_entity.pdbx_description
1 polymer ?
#
loop_
_entity_poly.entity_id
_entity_poly.type
_entity_poly.pdbx_seq_one_letter_code
_entity_poly.pdbx_strand_id
1 'polypeptide(L)'
;MTDRHLFVTDLDGTLLTDDKTVSHRDLDTLARLRAKGVVVVAATGRSLYSFQRALAHIGMDTDSWPLDFLIFSTGAGVLKFKKNEIIRDLPISRSDVMHITARFEQMQLDYMVHNAIPDTHYFTFRSHGRDNPDFFQRIVLYQSFASPLTADTPVFETATQVLAVMPPKVSLAQVAEIQASLSGYSVVHATSPLDHQSAWIEVFHPRVSKSHAAAWLARQLDIPQSRVVAVGNDYNDLDLMDWAGQKFWVANAPAEFDTGVRMPVSNNDHGVTRAAVLSGLLD
;
A
#
# COMPACT_ATOMS: atom_id res chain seq x y z
N MET A 1 -8.62 10.44 29.05
CA MET A 1 -7.90 10.31 27.77
C MET A 1 -6.95 9.14 27.92
N THR A 2 -7.03 8.13 27.07
CA THR A 2 -6.15 6.95 27.16
C THR A 2 -4.74 7.34 26.75
N ASP A 3 -3.68 6.83 27.39
CA ASP A 3 -2.28 7.16 27.05
C ASP A 3 -1.74 6.40 25.82
N ARG A 4 -2.64 5.94 24.95
CA ARG A 4 -2.31 5.06 23.82
C ARG A 4 -1.75 5.85 22.65
N HIS A 5 -0.79 5.22 21.97
CA HIS A 5 -0.19 5.70 20.73
C HIS A 5 -0.45 4.70 19.62
N LEU A 6 -0.43 5.20 18.38
CA LEU A 6 -0.47 4.38 17.18
C LEU A 6 0.86 4.52 16.47
N PHE A 7 1.56 3.41 16.25
CA PHE A 7 2.81 3.38 15.50
C PHE A 7 2.54 2.70 14.14
N VAL A 8 2.58 3.49 13.07
CA VAL A 8 2.31 3.06 11.70
C VAL A 8 3.63 3.02 10.94
N THR A 9 3.98 1.89 10.37
CA THR A 9 5.16 1.75 9.52
C THR A 9 4.77 1.26 8.14
N ASP A 10 5.35 1.84 7.10
CA ASP A 10 5.37 1.20 5.79
C ASP A 10 6.14 -0.13 5.85
N LEU A 11 5.91 -0.96 4.84
CA LEU A 11 6.52 -2.26 4.70
C LEU A 11 7.74 -2.24 3.75
N ASP A 12 7.56 -1.99 2.46
CA ASP A 12 8.59 -2.22 1.44
C ASP A 12 9.56 -1.05 1.34
N GLY A 13 10.82 -1.25 1.76
CA GLY A 13 11.79 -0.16 1.79
C GLY A 13 11.71 0.67 3.07
N THR A 14 10.90 0.26 4.05
CA THR A 14 10.87 0.83 5.41
C THR A 14 11.11 -0.24 6.46
N LEU A 15 10.18 -1.20 6.63
CA LEU A 15 10.32 -2.29 7.60
C LEU A 15 11.05 -3.50 7.00
N LEU A 16 10.81 -3.79 5.72
CA LEU A 16 11.55 -4.79 4.97
C LEU A 16 12.86 -4.20 4.43
N THR A 17 13.91 -4.99 4.55
CA THR A 17 15.22 -4.75 3.94
C THR A 17 15.16 -5.01 2.43
N ASP A 18 16.24 -4.65 1.72
CA ASP A 18 16.27 -4.76 0.26
C ASP A 18 16.22 -6.21 -0.24
N ASP A 19 16.72 -7.15 0.57
CA ASP A 19 16.61 -8.60 0.34
C ASP A 19 15.21 -9.16 0.66
N LYS A 20 14.25 -8.28 0.94
CA LYS A 20 12.85 -8.60 1.28
C LYS A 20 12.70 -9.43 2.56
N THR A 21 13.70 -9.38 3.44
CA THR A 21 13.62 -9.91 4.81
C THR A 21 13.28 -8.80 5.80
N VAL A 22 13.30 -9.11 7.10
CA VAL A 22 13.04 -8.15 8.17
C VAL A 22 14.10 -8.31 9.26
N SER A 23 14.58 -7.19 9.78
CA SER A 23 15.54 -7.22 10.88
C SER A 23 14.91 -7.74 12.18
N HIS A 24 15.61 -8.63 12.87
CA HIS A 24 15.27 -9.03 14.23
C HIS A 24 15.14 -7.83 15.18
N ARG A 25 15.97 -6.80 15.01
CA ARG A 25 15.95 -5.61 15.86
C ARG A 25 14.67 -4.78 15.68
N ASP A 26 14.20 -4.64 14.44
CA ASP A 26 12.95 -3.95 14.16
C ASP A 26 11.76 -4.76 14.68
N LEU A 27 11.75 -6.08 14.49
CA LEU A 27 10.74 -6.95 15.09
C LEU A 27 10.70 -6.84 16.61
N ASP A 28 11.85 -6.91 17.29
CA ASP A 28 11.93 -6.77 18.75
C ASP A 28 11.45 -5.40 19.21
N THR A 29 11.72 -4.35 18.43
CA THR A 29 11.22 -3.00 18.69
C THR A 29 9.70 -2.95 18.61
N LEU A 30 9.11 -3.49 17.56
CA LEU A 30 7.65 -3.54 17.41
C LEU A 30 7.00 -4.37 18.55
N ALA A 31 7.63 -5.47 18.96
CA ALA A 31 7.18 -6.25 20.11
C ALA A 31 7.24 -5.45 21.42
N ARG A 32 8.33 -4.70 21.66
CA ARG A 32 8.48 -3.81 22.82
C ARG A 32 7.45 -2.69 22.83
N LEU A 33 7.15 -2.10 21.68
CA LEU A 33 6.08 -1.10 21.54
C LEU A 33 4.72 -1.67 21.96
N ARG A 34 4.36 -2.86 21.45
CA ARG A 34 3.12 -3.55 21.84
C ARG A 34 3.07 -3.87 23.33
N ALA A 35 4.19 -4.32 23.91
CA ALA A 35 4.29 -4.58 25.35
C ALA A 35 4.09 -3.32 26.21
N LYS A 36 4.44 -2.13 25.69
CA LYS A 36 4.14 -0.83 26.31
C LYS A 36 2.71 -0.31 26.02
N GLY A 37 1.87 -1.08 25.32
CA GLY A 37 0.49 -0.70 25.00
C GLY A 37 0.35 0.24 23.79
N VAL A 38 1.41 0.40 23.00
CA VAL A 38 1.35 1.09 21.70
C VAL A 38 0.72 0.14 20.69
N VAL A 39 -0.25 0.63 19.92
CA VAL A 39 -0.88 -0.14 18.84
C VAL A 39 0.04 -0.09 17.63
N VAL A 40 0.50 -1.24 17.16
CA VAL A 40 1.43 -1.34 16.04
C VAL A 40 0.71 -1.75 14.76
N VAL A 41 0.95 -0.99 13.69
CA VAL A 41 0.28 -1.14 12.40
C VAL A 41 1.31 -1.14 11.27
N ALA A 42 1.24 -2.12 10.38
CA ALA A 42 1.90 -2.03 9.08
C ALA A 42 0.93 -1.45 8.05
N ALA A 43 1.37 -0.53 7.20
CA ALA A 43 0.57 0.08 6.13
C ALA A 43 1.26 -0.06 4.78
N THR A 44 0.72 -0.87 3.87
CA THR A 44 1.40 -1.27 2.62
C THR A 44 0.51 -1.13 1.40
N GLY A 45 1.13 -0.90 0.24
CA GLY A 45 0.49 -1.02 -1.07
C GLY A 45 0.18 -2.47 -1.47
N ARG A 46 0.83 -3.45 -0.84
CA ARG A 46 0.57 -4.88 -1.12
C ARG A 46 -0.89 -5.23 -0.82
N SER A 47 -1.46 -6.08 -1.67
CA SER A 47 -2.70 -6.78 -1.34
C SER A 47 -2.49 -7.74 -0.17
N LEU A 48 -3.57 -8.14 0.50
CA LEU A 48 -3.52 -9.13 1.59
C LEU A 48 -2.84 -10.43 1.14
N TYR A 49 -3.17 -10.92 -0.05
CA TYR A 49 -2.54 -12.10 -0.65
C TYR A 49 -1.04 -11.93 -0.89
N SER A 50 -0.63 -10.80 -1.49
CA SER A 50 0.80 -10.50 -1.76
C SER A 50 1.59 -10.36 -0.45
N PHE A 51 0.99 -9.74 0.57
CA PHE A 51 1.57 -9.64 1.91
C PHE A 51 1.77 -11.03 2.53
N GLN A 52 0.74 -11.88 2.53
CA GLN A 52 0.83 -13.24 3.07
C GLN A 52 1.88 -14.09 2.35
N ARG A 53 1.99 -13.96 1.01
CA ARG A 53 3.06 -14.63 0.24
C ARG A 53 4.45 -14.13 0.61
N ALA A 54 4.61 -12.83 0.87
CA ALA A 54 5.89 -12.26 1.29
C ALA A 54 6.32 -12.84 2.64
N LEU A 55 5.38 -12.93 3.61
CA LEU A 55 5.67 -13.55 4.90
C LEU A 55 6.08 -15.02 4.78
N ALA A 56 5.31 -15.80 4.01
CA ALA A 56 5.60 -17.21 3.79
C ALA A 56 6.98 -17.43 3.13
N HIS A 57 7.41 -16.52 2.25
CA HIS A 57 8.70 -16.62 1.56
C HIS A 57 9.90 -16.50 2.52
N ILE A 58 9.77 -15.71 3.58
CA ILE A 58 10.80 -15.55 4.61
C ILE A 58 10.62 -16.50 5.80
N GLY A 59 9.78 -17.53 5.65
CA GLY A 59 9.53 -18.54 6.68
C GLY A 59 8.79 -18.00 7.91
N MET A 60 8.08 -16.89 7.77
CA MET A 60 7.30 -16.27 8.85
C MET A 60 5.80 -16.40 8.59
N ASP A 61 5.03 -16.39 9.67
CA ASP A 61 3.58 -16.36 9.64
C ASP A 61 3.02 -15.14 10.39
N THR A 62 1.70 -15.02 10.41
CA THR A 62 0.99 -13.94 11.11
C THR A 62 1.23 -13.96 12.63
N ASP A 63 1.58 -15.10 13.21
CA ASP A 63 1.84 -15.22 14.64
C ASP A 63 3.22 -14.69 15.01
N SER A 64 4.18 -14.81 14.10
CA SER A 64 5.56 -14.36 14.24
C SER A 64 5.72 -12.83 14.19
N TRP A 65 4.77 -12.12 13.58
CA TRP A 65 4.86 -10.67 13.40
C TRP A 65 4.21 -9.87 14.53
N PRO A 66 4.91 -8.92 15.17
CA PRO A 66 4.38 -8.10 16.26
C PRO A 66 3.51 -6.94 15.75
N LEU A 67 2.44 -7.27 15.02
CA LEU A 67 1.45 -6.32 14.52
C LEU A 67 0.10 -6.54 15.20
N ASP A 68 -0.63 -5.45 15.46
CA ASP A 68 -2.04 -5.48 15.87
C ASP A 68 -2.97 -5.37 14.66
N PHE A 69 -2.61 -4.52 13.69
CA PHE A 69 -3.37 -4.30 12.47
C PHE A 69 -2.47 -4.27 11.22
N LEU A 70 -3.08 -4.58 10.09
CA LEU A 70 -2.50 -4.39 8.76
C LEU A 70 -3.45 -3.52 7.93
N ILE A 71 -2.93 -2.40 7.45
CA ILE A 71 -3.54 -1.59 6.40
C ILE A 71 -2.93 -2.08 5.08
N PHE A 72 -3.76 -2.57 4.16
CA PHE A 72 -3.30 -3.18 2.91
C PHE A 72 -3.98 -2.56 1.69
N SER A 73 -3.42 -2.79 0.51
CA SER A 73 -3.85 -2.17 -0.76
C SER A 73 -4.00 -0.65 -0.63
N THR A 74 -2.96 0.00 -0.08
CA THR A 74 -2.90 1.47 0.10
C THR A 74 -4.05 2.02 0.96
N GLY A 75 -4.60 1.20 1.85
CA GLY A 75 -5.73 1.58 2.71
C GLY A 75 -7.11 1.22 2.18
N ALA A 76 -7.19 0.45 1.10
CA ALA A 76 -8.45 -0.13 0.65
C ALA A 76 -9.00 -1.14 1.66
N GLY A 77 -8.15 -1.78 2.47
CA GLY A 77 -8.57 -2.69 3.52
C GLY A 77 -7.81 -2.52 4.83
N VAL A 78 -8.46 -2.92 5.93
CA VAL A 78 -7.86 -3.00 7.28
C VAL A 78 -8.16 -4.36 7.89
N LEU A 79 -7.11 -5.06 8.30
CA LEU A 79 -7.16 -6.37 8.95
C LEU A 79 -6.78 -6.23 10.43
N LYS A 80 -7.55 -6.82 11.35
CA LYS A 80 -7.06 -7.17 12.69
C LYS A 80 -6.11 -8.34 12.54
N PHE A 81 -4.82 -8.07 12.68
CA PHE A 81 -3.76 -8.95 12.20
C PHE A 81 -3.79 -10.34 12.85
N LYS A 82 -3.81 -10.38 14.19
CA LYS A 82 -3.82 -11.63 14.96
C LYS A 82 -5.11 -12.44 14.86
N LYS A 83 -6.21 -11.82 14.45
CA LYS A 83 -7.51 -12.50 14.29
C LYS A 83 -7.79 -12.91 12.85
N ASN A 84 -6.94 -12.49 11.90
CA ASN A 84 -7.19 -12.62 10.47
C ASN A 84 -8.62 -12.15 10.09
N GLU A 85 -9.07 -11.05 10.69
CA GLU A 85 -10.42 -10.52 10.54
C GLU A 85 -10.35 -9.19 9.79
N ILE A 86 -10.95 -9.13 8.60
CA ILE A 86 -11.05 -7.88 7.83
C ILE A 86 -12.16 -7.05 8.48
N ILE A 87 -11.79 -5.85 8.95
CA ILE A 87 -12.69 -4.97 9.70
C ILE A 87 -13.12 -3.74 8.92
N ARG A 88 -12.54 -3.55 7.74
CA ARG A 88 -12.89 -2.50 6.80
C ARG A 88 -12.40 -2.89 5.41
N ASP A 89 -13.23 -2.62 4.42
CA ASP A 89 -12.87 -2.54 3.02
C ASP A 89 -13.55 -1.33 2.36
N LEU A 90 -12.97 -0.83 1.27
CA LEU A 90 -13.50 0.27 0.47
C LEU A 90 -13.53 -0.13 -1.01
N PRO A 91 -14.61 -0.77 -1.47
CA PRO A 91 -14.73 -1.18 -2.85
C PRO A 91 -15.03 0.01 -3.78
N ILE A 92 -14.64 -0.14 -5.04
CA ILE A 92 -15.09 0.66 -6.18
C ILE A 92 -16.40 0.05 -6.70
N SER A 93 -17.41 0.88 -6.91
CA SER A 93 -18.70 0.43 -7.45
C SER A 93 -18.58 0.00 -8.91
N ARG A 94 -19.51 -0.83 -9.40
CA ARG A 94 -19.60 -1.15 -10.83
C ARG A 94 -19.59 0.08 -11.74
N SER A 95 -20.37 1.12 -11.41
CA SER A 95 -20.44 2.34 -12.22
C SER A 95 -19.10 3.07 -12.27
N ASP A 96 -18.36 3.06 -11.17
CA ASP A 96 -17.03 3.66 -11.10
C ASP A 96 -16.01 2.83 -11.88
N VAL A 97 -16.04 1.50 -11.78
CA VAL A 97 -15.19 0.61 -12.59
C VAL A 97 -15.43 0.89 -14.08
N MET A 98 -16.69 0.99 -14.51
CA MET A 98 -17.04 1.33 -15.89
C MET A 98 -16.53 2.72 -16.30
N HIS A 99 -16.63 3.71 -15.41
CA HIS A 99 -16.13 5.06 -15.69
C HIS A 99 -14.59 5.07 -15.83
N ILE A 100 -13.87 4.44 -14.90
CA ILE A 100 -12.41 4.37 -14.90
C ILE A 100 -11.91 3.61 -16.14
N THR A 101 -12.46 2.42 -16.40
CA THR A 101 -12.07 1.62 -17.56
C THR A 101 -12.41 2.33 -18.87
N ALA A 102 -13.52 3.07 -18.97
CA ALA A 102 -13.80 3.88 -20.15
C ALA A 102 -12.73 4.96 -20.41
N ARG A 103 -12.15 5.57 -19.37
CA ARG A 103 -11.01 6.50 -19.53
C ARG A 103 -9.75 5.77 -20.03
N PHE A 104 -9.45 4.60 -19.46
CA PHE A 104 -8.32 3.79 -19.91
C PHE A 104 -8.49 3.29 -21.34
N GLU A 105 -9.70 2.94 -21.77
CA GLU A 105 -10.02 2.60 -23.16
C GLU A 105 -9.81 3.81 -24.09
N GLN A 106 -10.23 5.02 -23.71
CA GLN A 106 -10.00 6.24 -24.51
C GLN A 106 -8.50 6.53 -24.71
N MET A 107 -7.69 6.26 -23.69
CA MET A 107 -6.24 6.43 -23.72
C MET A 107 -5.49 5.21 -24.28
N GLN A 108 -6.21 4.10 -24.55
CA GLN A 108 -5.67 2.83 -25.03
C GLN A 108 -4.55 2.29 -24.11
N LEU A 109 -4.80 2.32 -22.79
CA LEU A 109 -3.89 1.78 -21.78
C LEU A 109 -4.20 0.31 -21.53
N ASP A 110 -3.16 -0.52 -21.40
CA ASP A 110 -3.34 -1.89 -20.90
C ASP A 110 -3.67 -1.83 -19.40
N TYR A 111 -4.76 -2.47 -18.97
CA TYR A 111 -5.23 -2.38 -17.59
C TYR A 111 -5.77 -3.70 -17.03
N MET A 112 -5.87 -3.74 -15.70
CA MET A 112 -6.36 -4.86 -14.92
C MET A 112 -7.48 -4.37 -13.99
N VAL A 113 -8.57 -5.13 -13.91
CA VAL A 113 -9.63 -4.93 -12.90
C VAL A 113 -9.49 -6.02 -11.87
N HIS A 114 -9.13 -5.63 -10.64
CA HIS A 114 -8.91 -6.56 -9.54
C HIS A 114 -10.21 -6.83 -8.79
N ASN A 115 -10.47 -8.09 -8.45
CA ASN A 115 -11.63 -8.50 -7.66
C ASN A 115 -11.67 -7.76 -6.31
N ALA A 116 -12.85 -7.72 -5.71
CA ALA A 116 -13.04 -7.18 -4.38
C ALA A 116 -12.23 -7.95 -3.31
N ILE A 117 -12.00 -7.30 -2.17
CA ILE A 117 -11.36 -7.90 -0.98
C ILE A 117 -12.21 -9.10 -0.50
N PRO A 118 -11.59 -10.24 -0.13
CA PRO A 118 -10.14 -10.49 -0.01
C PRO A 118 -9.44 -10.95 -1.30
N ASP A 119 -10.20 -11.23 -2.35
CA ASP A 119 -9.76 -11.94 -3.56
C ASP A 119 -9.06 -11.07 -4.60
N THR A 120 -8.50 -9.94 -4.18
CA THR A 120 -7.77 -8.96 -5.00
C THR A 120 -6.63 -9.51 -5.88
N HIS A 121 -6.17 -10.75 -5.63
CA HIS A 121 -5.16 -11.42 -6.46
C HIS A 121 -5.75 -12.03 -7.73
N TYR A 122 -7.08 -12.21 -7.80
CA TYR A 122 -7.80 -12.48 -9.04
C TYR A 122 -8.05 -11.17 -9.77
N PHE A 123 -7.79 -11.17 -11.07
CA PHE A 123 -8.05 -10.01 -11.91
C PHE A 123 -8.40 -10.41 -13.33
N THR A 124 -9.17 -9.53 -13.97
CA THR A 124 -9.35 -9.56 -15.42
C THR A 124 -8.46 -8.50 -16.05
N PHE A 125 -8.05 -8.70 -17.30
CA PHE A 125 -7.13 -7.78 -17.96
C PHE A 125 -7.55 -7.45 -19.38
N ARG A 126 -7.29 -6.21 -19.79
CA ARG A 126 -7.49 -5.71 -21.14
C ARG A 126 -6.15 -5.28 -21.70
N SER A 127 -5.83 -5.78 -22.90
CA SER A 127 -4.70 -5.27 -23.67
C SER A 127 -5.16 -4.60 -24.96
N HIS A 128 -4.43 -3.57 -25.37
CA HIS A 128 -4.59 -2.86 -26.64
C HIS A 128 -3.49 -3.20 -27.65
N GLY A 129 -2.73 -4.29 -27.41
CA GLY A 129 -1.77 -4.84 -28.37
C GLY A 129 -0.46 -4.07 -28.49
N ARG A 130 -0.13 -3.22 -27.51
CA ARG A 130 1.14 -2.51 -27.44
C ARG A 130 2.22 -3.40 -26.81
N ASP A 131 3.48 -3.07 -27.08
CA ASP A 131 4.60 -3.68 -26.34
C ASP A 131 4.59 -3.17 -24.90
N ASN A 132 4.27 -4.08 -23.97
CA ASN A 132 4.09 -3.77 -22.55
C ASN A 132 4.59 -4.96 -21.70
N PRO A 133 5.92 -5.17 -21.64
CA PRO A 133 6.50 -6.38 -21.07
C PRO A 133 6.15 -6.58 -19.59
N ASP A 134 6.08 -5.50 -18.80
CA ASP A 134 5.74 -5.57 -17.37
C ASP A 134 4.27 -5.98 -17.14
N PHE A 135 3.34 -5.46 -17.96
CA PHE A 135 1.94 -5.89 -17.95
C PHE A 135 1.80 -7.40 -18.22
N PHE A 136 2.48 -7.90 -19.26
CA PHE A 136 2.47 -9.33 -19.58
C PHE A 136 3.22 -10.18 -18.56
N GLN A 137 4.31 -9.68 -17.99
CA GLN A 137 5.05 -10.35 -16.91
C GLN A 137 4.16 -10.55 -15.68
N ARG A 138 3.37 -9.53 -15.31
CA ARG A 138 2.40 -9.64 -14.22
C ARG A 138 1.30 -10.67 -14.51
N ILE A 139 0.81 -10.74 -15.75
CA ILE A 139 -0.14 -11.79 -16.16
C ILE A 139 0.48 -13.18 -16.00
N VAL A 140 1.72 -13.40 -16.45
CA VAL A 140 2.43 -14.68 -16.30
C VAL A 140 2.62 -15.04 -14.82
N LEU A 141 3.04 -14.08 -14.00
CA LEU A 141 3.25 -14.28 -12.56
C LEU A 141 1.97 -14.72 -11.82
N TYR A 142 0.81 -14.27 -12.31
CA TYR A 142 -0.51 -14.56 -11.75
C TYR A 142 -1.40 -15.36 -12.71
N GLN A 143 -0.83 -16.18 -13.59
CA GLN A 143 -1.59 -16.86 -14.67
C GLN A 143 -2.79 -17.68 -14.17
N SER A 144 -2.70 -18.26 -12.97
CA SER A 144 -3.80 -19.03 -12.35
C SER A 144 -4.95 -18.15 -11.84
N PHE A 145 -4.75 -16.84 -11.78
CA PHE A 145 -5.67 -15.84 -11.22
C PHE A 145 -6.04 -14.74 -12.24
N ALA A 146 -5.44 -14.76 -13.42
CA ALA A 146 -5.60 -13.77 -14.47
C ALA A 146 -6.48 -14.30 -15.60
N SER A 147 -7.43 -13.48 -16.08
CA SER A 147 -8.26 -13.83 -17.24
C SER A 147 -8.49 -12.63 -18.17
N PRO A 148 -8.60 -12.82 -19.49
CA PRO A 148 -8.90 -11.70 -20.40
C PRO A 148 -10.28 -11.11 -20.14
N LEU A 149 -10.39 -9.78 -20.17
CA LEU A 149 -11.65 -9.04 -20.17
C LEU A 149 -12.29 -9.10 -21.55
N THR A 150 -13.33 -9.90 -21.67
CA THR A 150 -14.11 -10.19 -22.89
C THR A 150 -15.58 -9.79 -22.71
N ALA A 151 -16.36 -9.83 -23.81
CA ALA A 151 -17.80 -9.58 -23.74
C ALA A 151 -18.55 -10.57 -22.83
N ASP A 152 -18.00 -11.78 -22.65
CA ASP A 152 -18.56 -12.84 -21.81
C ASP A 152 -18.07 -12.79 -20.36
N THR A 153 -17.19 -11.85 -20.02
CA THR A 153 -16.69 -11.72 -18.65
C THR A 153 -17.82 -11.30 -17.73
N PRO A 154 -18.02 -12.01 -16.60
CA PRO A 154 -19.02 -11.63 -15.63
C PRO A 154 -18.89 -10.17 -15.24
N VAL A 155 -20.03 -9.50 -15.20
CA VAL A 155 -20.11 -8.10 -14.79
C VAL A 155 -19.62 -7.97 -13.34
N PHE A 156 -18.63 -7.11 -13.11
CA PHE A 156 -18.19 -6.78 -11.76
C PHE A 156 -19.32 -6.11 -10.98
N GLU A 157 -19.64 -6.61 -9.79
CA GLU A 157 -20.47 -5.86 -8.83
C GLU A 157 -19.64 -4.77 -8.15
N THR A 158 -18.43 -5.13 -7.73
CA THR A 158 -17.42 -4.23 -7.15
C THR A 158 -16.01 -4.69 -7.50
N ALA A 159 -15.04 -3.79 -7.37
CA ALA A 159 -13.61 -4.05 -7.52
C ALA A 159 -12.84 -3.38 -6.39
N THR A 160 -11.65 -3.86 -6.06
CA THR A 160 -10.78 -3.12 -5.11
C THR A 160 -9.98 -2.04 -5.79
N GLN A 161 -9.48 -2.33 -6.99
CA GLN A 161 -8.69 -1.38 -7.79
C GLN A 161 -8.84 -1.65 -9.28
N VAL A 162 -8.60 -0.60 -10.07
CA VAL A 162 -8.29 -0.72 -11.50
C VAL A 162 -6.86 -0.23 -11.69
N LEU A 163 -6.00 -1.09 -12.22
CA LEU A 163 -4.57 -0.84 -12.39
C LEU A 163 -4.26 -0.70 -13.89
N ALA A 164 -3.79 0.46 -14.32
CA ALA A 164 -3.16 0.59 -15.64
C ALA A 164 -1.65 0.39 -15.50
N VAL A 165 -1.08 -0.41 -16.41
CA VAL A 165 0.38 -0.59 -16.50
C VAL A 165 0.82 0.09 -17.79
N MET A 166 1.66 1.11 -17.65
CA MET A 166 2.17 1.86 -18.77
C MET A 166 3.65 1.47 -19.00
N PRO A 167 4.07 1.26 -20.26
CA PRO A 167 5.44 0.87 -20.57
C PRO A 167 6.46 1.95 -20.17
N PRO A 168 7.77 1.65 -20.17
CA PRO A 168 8.81 2.62 -19.80
C PRO A 168 8.76 3.93 -20.59
N LYS A 169 9.33 5.00 -20.01
CA LYS A 169 9.45 6.36 -20.60
C LYS A 169 8.14 7.17 -20.66
N VAL A 170 7.18 6.85 -19.80
CA VAL A 170 6.01 7.70 -19.58
C VAL A 170 6.44 8.99 -18.90
N SER A 171 5.94 10.12 -19.39
CA SER A 171 6.23 11.42 -18.79
C SER A 171 5.38 11.65 -17.54
N LEU A 172 5.90 12.41 -16.57
CA LEU A 172 5.11 12.89 -15.42
C LEU A 172 3.87 13.67 -15.86
N ALA A 173 3.92 14.32 -17.03
CA ALA A 173 2.76 15.01 -17.62
C ALA A 173 1.63 14.03 -17.98
N GLN A 174 1.94 12.86 -18.53
CA GLN A 174 0.94 11.82 -18.82
C GLN A 174 0.35 11.23 -17.54
N VAL A 175 1.18 11.00 -16.51
CA VAL A 175 0.68 10.56 -15.20
C VAL A 175 -0.27 11.60 -14.61
N ALA A 176 0.13 12.89 -14.65
CA ALA A 176 -0.70 13.99 -14.17
C ALA A 176 -2.01 14.15 -14.97
N GLU A 177 -1.99 13.90 -16.29
CA GLU A 177 -3.19 13.90 -17.12
C GLU A 177 -4.18 12.81 -16.69
N ILE A 178 -3.69 11.59 -16.45
CA ILE A 178 -4.52 10.47 -15.96
C ILE A 178 -5.11 10.84 -14.60
N GLN A 179 -4.28 11.31 -13.66
CA GLN A 179 -4.71 11.74 -12.33
C GLN A 179 -5.78 12.84 -12.41
N ALA A 180 -5.61 13.84 -13.28
CA ALA A 180 -6.59 14.91 -13.46
C ALA A 180 -7.91 14.37 -14.02
N SER A 181 -7.86 13.46 -15.01
CA SER A 181 -9.04 12.85 -15.63
C SER A 181 -9.85 11.97 -14.67
N LEU A 182 -9.20 11.49 -13.61
CA LEU A 182 -9.75 10.62 -12.57
C LEU A 182 -9.72 11.27 -11.18
N SER A 183 -9.73 12.61 -11.11
CA SER A 183 -9.65 13.38 -9.86
C SER A 183 -10.76 13.10 -8.84
N GLY A 184 -11.85 12.46 -9.28
CA GLY A 184 -12.89 11.94 -8.39
C GLY A 184 -12.48 10.70 -7.60
N TYR A 185 -11.34 10.09 -7.88
CA TYR A 185 -10.84 8.84 -7.30
C TYR A 185 -9.50 9.03 -6.58
N SER A 186 -9.09 8.01 -5.83
CA SER A 186 -7.71 7.94 -5.33
C SER A 186 -6.84 7.32 -6.40
N VAL A 187 -5.88 8.08 -6.93
CA VAL A 187 -5.02 7.67 -8.05
C VAL A 187 -3.57 7.68 -7.58
N VAL A 188 -3.01 6.49 -7.40
CA VAL A 188 -1.66 6.28 -6.88
C VAL A 188 -0.74 5.90 -8.03
N HIS A 189 0.39 6.60 -8.12
CA HIS A 189 1.50 6.23 -8.99
C HIS A 189 2.46 5.35 -8.19
N ALA A 190 2.46 4.04 -8.46
CA ALA A 190 3.35 3.10 -7.77
C ALA A 190 4.74 3.09 -8.42
N THR A 191 5.78 3.17 -7.60
CA THR A 191 7.21 3.25 -8.01
C THR A 191 7.94 1.92 -7.93
N SER A 192 7.21 0.82 -7.70
CA SER A 192 7.75 -0.54 -7.65
C SER A 192 7.11 -1.49 -8.70
N PRO A 193 7.12 -1.10 -10.00
CA PRO A 193 6.80 -2.04 -11.08
C PRO A 193 7.78 -3.22 -11.07
N LEU A 194 7.46 -4.35 -11.71
CA LEU A 194 8.33 -5.53 -11.66
C LEU A 194 9.67 -5.31 -12.37
N ASP A 195 9.70 -4.39 -13.34
CA ASP A 195 10.86 -4.06 -14.16
C ASP A 195 11.63 -2.80 -13.68
N HIS A 196 11.15 -2.13 -12.62
CA HIS A 196 11.66 -0.85 -12.11
C HIS A 196 11.68 0.31 -13.14
N GLN A 197 10.93 0.21 -14.24
CA GLN A 197 10.95 1.18 -15.35
C GLN A 197 9.56 1.60 -15.83
N SER A 198 8.59 0.70 -15.74
CA SER A 198 7.20 0.94 -16.11
C SER A 198 6.49 1.83 -15.08
N ALA A 199 5.36 2.44 -15.45
CA ALA A 199 4.56 3.24 -14.54
C ALA A 199 3.24 2.51 -14.26
N TRP A 200 2.96 2.26 -12.97
CA TRP A 200 1.70 1.66 -12.54
C TRP A 200 0.79 2.73 -11.98
N ILE A 201 -0.39 2.87 -12.59
CA ILE A 201 -1.43 3.79 -12.13
C ILE A 201 -2.55 2.97 -11.49
N GLU A 202 -2.57 2.99 -10.16
CA GLU A 202 -3.57 2.31 -9.37
C GLU A 202 -4.71 3.26 -9.03
N VAL A 203 -5.92 2.91 -9.43
CA VAL A 203 -7.13 3.69 -9.17
C VAL A 203 -7.97 2.95 -8.14
N PHE A 204 -8.24 3.62 -7.02
CA PHE A 204 -9.00 3.10 -5.88
C PHE A 204 -10.25 3.94 -5.61
N HIS A 205 -11.09 3.44 -4.69
CA HIS A 205 -12.19 4.22 -4.14
C HIS A 205 -11.68 5.58 -3.58
N PRO A 206 -12.43 6.69 -3.69
CA PRO A 206 -11.90 8.06 -3.43
C PRO A 206 -11.37 8.30 -2.01
N ARG A 207 -11.83 7.51 -1.04
CA ARG A 207 -11.38 7.54 0.38
C ARG A 207 -10.25 6.56 0.71
N VAL A 208 -9.64 5.93 -0.29
CA VAL A 208 -8.52 5.00 -0.11
C VAL A 208 -7.22 5.78 -0.07
N SER A 209 -6.55 5.72 1.06
CA SER A 209 -5.16 6.14 1.24
C SER A 209 -4.65 5.61 2.59
N LYS A 210 -3.33 5.62 2.82
CA LYS A 210 -2.75 5.15 4.09
C LYS A 210 -3.23 6.04 5.25
N SER A 211 -3.26 7.37 5.08
CA SER A 211 -3.76 8.30 6.10
C SER A 211 -5.25 8.11 6.41
N HIS A 212 -6.13 7.94 5.42
CA HIS A 212 -7.56 7.73 5.66
C HIS A 212 -7.84 6.42 6.39
N ALA A 213 -7.06 5.37 6.10
CA ALA A 213 -7.12 4.11 6.83
C ALA A 213 -6.63 4.26 8.27
N ALA A 214 -5.45 4.86 8.47
CA ALA A 214 -4.87 5.10 9.78
C ALA A 214 -5.73 6.04 10.64
N ALA A 215 -6.29 7.10 10.07
CA ALA A 215 -7.19 8.04 10.74
C ALA A 215 -8.50 7.41 11.18
N TRP A 216 -9.08 6.55 10.33
CA TRP A 216 -10.24 5.77 10.74
C TRP A 216 -9.90 4.83 11.89
N LEU A 217 -8.77 4.11 11.82
CA LEU A 217 -8.35 3.18 12.85
C LEU A 217 -8.06 3.91 14.18
N ALA A 218 -7.35 5.03 14.13
CA ALA A 218 -7.08 5.88 15.30
C ALA A 218 -8.39 6.33 15.98
N ARG A 219 -9.40 6.74 15.20
CA ARG A 219 -10.74 7.08 15.72
C ARG A 219 -11.44 5.88 16.36
N GLN A 220 -11.38 4.68 15.76
CA GLN A 220 -11.96 3.47 16.35
C GLN A 220 -11.33 3.11 17.70
N LEU A 221 -10.06 3.49 17.89
CA LEU A 221 -9.28 3.16 19.08
C LEU A 221 -9.21 4.31 20.10
N ASP A 222 -9.89 5.45 19.84
CA ASP A 222 -9.82 6.67 20.65
C ASP A 222 -8.39 7.20 20.85
N ILE A 223 -7.58 7.16 19.77
CA ILE A 223 -6.22 7.68 19.73
C ILE A 223 -6.22 9.01 18.94
N PRO A 224 -5.81 10.14 19.55
CA PRO A 224 -5.73 11.41 18.83
C PRO A 224 -4.59 11.40 17.80
N GLN A 225 -4.78 12.12 16.69
CA GLN A 225 -3.79 12.26 15.61
C GLN A 225 -2.39 12.66 16.10
N SER A 226 -2.30 13.52 17.13
CA SER A 226 -1.04 13.96 17.73
C SER A 226 -0.22 12.83 18.37
N ARG A 227 -0.82 11.65 18.57
CA ARG A 227 -0.19 10.44 19.12
C ARG A 227 0.02 9.35 18.09
N VAL A 228 -0.08 9.70 16.81
CA VAL A 228 0.25 8.82 15.69
C VAL A 228 1.68 9.09 15.27
N VAL A 229 2.50 8.05 15.27
CA VAL A 229 3.85 8.03 14.73
C VAL A 229 3.81 7.29 13.39
N ALA A 230 4.34 7.89 12.33
CA ALA A 230 4.46 7.28 11.01
C ALA A 230 5.93 7.13 10.57
N VAL A 231 6.24 6.01 9.92
CA VAL A 231 7.54 5.72 9.30
C VAL A 231 7.30 5.22 7.87
N GLY A 232 8.08 5.71 6.90
CA GLY A 232 7.83 5.46 5.48
C GLY A 232 9.00 5.85 4.58
N ASN A 233 8.88 5.56 3.28
CA ASN A 233 9.92 5.82 2.28
C ASN A 233 9.42 6.11 0.86
N ASP A 234 8.13 5.98 0.55
CA ASP A 234 7.63 6.01 -0.83
C ASP A 234 6.50 7.03 -1.04
N TYR A 235 6.11 7.29 -2.29
CA TYR A 235 5.09 8.28 -2.65
C TYR A 235 3.72 7.96 -2.04
N ASN A 236 3.39 6.68 -1.87
CA ASN A 236 2.15 6.26 -1.20
C ASN A 236 2.17 6.42 0.34
N ASP A 237 3.28 6.93 0.90
CA ASP A 237 3.39 7.34 2.31
C ASP A 237 3.18 8.84 2.51
N LEU A 238 3.27 9.66 1.45
CA LEU A 238 3.21 11.12 1.56
C LEU A 238 1.95 11.59 2.30
N ASP A 239 0.79 11.00 1.98
CA ASP A 239 -0.46 11.37 2.63
C ASP A 239 -0.48 10.99 4.13
N LEU A 240 0.10 9.84 4.48
CA LEU A 240 0.26 9.38 5.86
C LEU A 240 1.21 10.32 6.62
N MET A 241 2.31 10.73 6.01
CA MET A 241 3.26 11.66 6.60
C MET A 241 2.68 13.06 6.76
N ASP A 242 1.88 13.54 5.82
CA ASP A 242 1.21 14.83 5.96
C ASP A 242 0.21 14.84 7.12
N TRP A 243 -0.41 13.69 7.39
CA TRP A 243 -1.42 13.55 8.44
C TRP A 243 -0.85 13.15 9.83
N ALA A 244 0.21 12.36 9.94
CA ALA A 244 0.66 11.85 11.24
C ALA A 244 1.20 12.95 12.18
N GLY A 245 1.02 12.75 13.50
CA GLY A 245 1.48 13.69 14.52
C GLY A 245 3.01 13.75 14.66
N GLN A 246 3.68 12.61 14.49
CA GLN A 246 5.13 12.50 14.34
C GLN A 246 5.46 11.65 13.12
N LYS A 247 6.50 12.02 12.39
CA LYS A 247 6.75 11.49 11.04
C LYS A 247 8.23 11.40 10.75
N PHE A 248 8.65 10.20 10.32
CA PHE A 248 10.04 9.84 10.13
C PHE A 248 10.25 9.22 8.76
N TRP A 249 11.14 9.82 7.96
CA TRP A 249 11.60 9.24 6.71
C TRP A 249 12.88 8.44 6.95
N VAL A 250 12.95 7.20 6.48
CA VAL A 250 14.21 6.45 6.42
C VAL A 250 15.15 7.05 5.37
N ALA A 251 16.45 6.80 5.49
CA ALA A 251 17.48 7.45 4.67
C ALA A 251 17.32 7.17 3.16
N ASN A 252 16.79 6.00 2.81
CA ASN A 252 16.52 5.57 1.43
C ASN A 252 15.22 6.15 0.83
N ALA A 253 14.49 7.00 1.55
CA ALA A 253 13.37 7.75 0.98
C ALA A 253 13.88 8.80 -0.05
N PRO A 254 13.15 9.08 -1.16
CA PRO A 254 13.48 10.14 -2.11
C PRO A 254 13.80 11.47 -1.44
N ALA A 255 14.85 12.16 -1.91
CA ALA A 255 15.40 13.35 -1.25
C ALA A 255 14.44 14.55 -1.28
N GLU A 256 13.53 14.59 -2.24
CA GLU A 256 12.49 15.60 -2.38
C GLU A 256 11.39 15.52 -1.31
N PHE A 257 11.33 14.42 -0.53
CA PHE A 257 10.37 14.32 0.57
C PHE A 257 10.87 15.15 1.76
N ASP A 258 10.15 16.23 2.06
CA ASP A 258 10.53 17.26 3.04
C ASP A 258 9.59 17.34 4.26
N THR A 259 8.51 16.56 4.27
CA THR A 259 7.51 16.58 5.36
C THR A 259 7.90 15.65 6.51
N GLY A 260 8.76 16.12 7.42
CA GLY A 260 9.09 15.39 8.65
C GLY A 260 10.57 15.33 8.98
N VAL A 261 10.94 14.38 9.84
CA VAL A 261 12.34 14.16 10.24
C VAL A 261 12.94 13.08 9.35
N ARG A 262 13.93 13.45 8.54
CA ARG A 262 14.75 12.49 7.81
C ARG A 262 15.79 11.88 8.74
N MET A 263 15.75 10.56 8.89
CA MET A 263 16.69 9.81 9.70
C MET A 263 17.96 9.49 8.90
N PRO A 264 19.13 9.41 9.56
CA PRO A 264 20.39 9.05 8.90
C PRO A 264 20.55 7.55 8.64
N VAL A 265 19.51 6.74 8.90
CA VAL A 265 19.53 5.27 8.78
C VAL A 265 18.47 4.81 7.79
N SER A 266 18.83 3.82 6.97
CA SER A 266 17.95 3.21 5.98
C SER A 266 17.08 2.11 6.60
N ASN A 267 16.20 1.51 5.79
CA ASN A 267 15.54 0.24 6.10
C ASN A 267 16.55 -0.88 6.43
N ASN A 268 17.71 -0.93 5.77
CA ASN A 268 18.76 -1.92 6.06
C ASN A 268 19.46 -1.69 7.41
N ASP A 269 19.35 -0.48 7.98
CA ASP A 269 20.03 -0.06 9.21
C ASP A 269 19.05 0.15 10.38
N HIS A 270 17.92 -0.56 10.36
CA HIS A 270 16.91 -0.55 11.43
C HIS A 270 16.20 0.79 11.60
N GLY A 271 15.77 1.37 10.48
CA GLY A 271 15.07 2.65 10.44
C GLY A 271 13.83 2.69 11.35
N VAL A 272 13.09 1.59 11.44
CA VAL A 272 11.90 1.50 12.31
C VAL A 272 12.27 1.56 13.79
N THR A 273 13.31 0.85 14.23
CA THR A 273 13.87 1.01 15.57
C THR A 273 14.28 2.46 15.85
N ARG A 274 14.96 3.11 14.91
CA ARG A 274 15.41 4.50 15.11
C ARG A 274 14.23 5.45 15.25
N ALA A 275 13.18 5.31 14.44
CA ALA A 275 11.97 6.11 14.54
C ALA A 275 11.27 5.91 15.88
N ALA A 276 11.16 4.67 16.37
CA ALA A 276 10.56 4.38 17.67
C ALA A 276 11.30 5.08 18.82
N VAL A 277 12.63 5.11 18.80
CA VAL A 277 13.45 5.83 19.79
C VAL A 277 13.26 7.35 19.65
N LEU A 278 13.37 7.89 18.43
CA LEU A 278 13.22 9.33 18.20
C LEU A 278 11.83 9.87 18.56
N SER A 279 10.80 9.02 18.46
CA SER A 279 9.44 9.37 18.84
C SER A 279 9.21 9.48 20.35
N GLY A 280 10.16 9.02 21.17
CA GLY A 280 10.05 8.95 22.63
C GLY A 280 9.18 7.80 23.15
N LEU A 281 8.73 6.88 22.29
CA LEU A 281 7.96 5.70 22.71
C LEU A 281 8.83 4.60 23.31
N LEU A 282 10.13 4.58 22.96
CA LEU A 282 11.12 3.68 23.50
C LEU A 282 12.38 4.44 23.93
N ASP A 283 13.03 3.85 24.93
CA ASP A 283 14.37 4.21 25.40
C ASP A 283 15.43 3.46 24.58
#